data_AF-A0A4R9M2F4-F1
#
_entry.id   AF-A0A4R9M2F4-F1
#
_cell.length_a   1.000
_cell.length_b   1.000
_cell.length_c   1.000
_cell.angle_alpha   90.00
_cell.angle_beta   90.00
_cell.angle_gamma   90.00
#
_symmetry.space_group_name_H-M   'P 1'
#
loop_
_entity.id
_entity.type
_entity.pdbx_description
1 polymer ?
#
loop_
_entity_poly.entity_id
_entity_poly.type
_entity_poly.pdbx_seq_one_letter_code
_entity_poly.pdbx_strand_id
1 'polypeptide(L)'
;MSRKFSFFFFLLFPFLLFADGEGKGDVQIWKSKTKEKVSWESVLKEAESFDVILWGEEHDDSPGHRAQLEFFRRLTEVLPTSLSLEMLEKDQQTIVDEYIKGVISEKHLLTSTFHWKNFTEDYFPLVKHAKETYSPVVCANPPRRYVNALARKGIVAYMDFSQEAHRFLPEAYTLGLHISPDYLTRLRSLFQGHEKGQGPNPEHMILSQFMWDQGMAESISREIYRSGRKVLHLNGRFHSDFEGGIAFRLKKMGHKVLVISAFPEGKEEESNFEKIADFVILTKRR
;
A
#
# COMPACT_ATOMS: atom_id res chain seq x y z
N MET A 1 -4.16 -40.91 -65.72
CA MET A 1 -4.04 -39.88 -64.66
C MET A 1 -4.54 -40.46 -63.35
N SER A 2 -3.64 -40.90 -62.48
CA SER A 2 -3.95 -41.54 -61.20
C SER A 2 -4.13 -40.48 -60.11
N ARG A 3 -5.33 -40.38 -59.52
CA ARG A 3 -5.61 -39.53 -58.35
C ARG A 3 -5.24 -40.30 -57.10
N LYS A 4 -4.17 -39.88 -56.42
CA LYS A 4 -3.80 -40.37 -55.08
C LYS A 4 -4.71 -39.71 -54.05
N PHE A 5 -5.50 -40.51 -53.34
CA PHE A 5 -6.23 -40.09 -52.14
C PHE A 5 -5.24 -40.05 -50.97
N SER A 6 -5.03 -38.88 -50.38
CA SER A 6 -4.22 -38.72 -49.17
C SER A 6 -5.14 -38.78 -47.96
N PHE A 7 -5.07 -39.86 -47.18
CA PHE A 7 -5.72 -39.96 -45.88
C PHE A 7 -4.99 -39.07 -44.88
N PHE A 8 -5.63 -38.02 -44.40
CA PHE A 8 -5.14 -37.22 -43.27
C PHE A 8 -5.54 -37.93 -41.98
N PHE A 9 -4.56 -38.50 -41.28
CA PHE A 9 -4.74 -39.10 -39.96
C PHE A 9 -4.75 -37.97 -38.93
N PHE A 10 -5.93 -37.57 -38.45
CA PHE A 10 -6.05 -36.65 -37.32
C PHE A 10 -5.71 -37.41 -36.03
N LEU A 11 -4.49 -37.22 -35.54
CA LEU A 11 -4.09 -37.62 -34.19
C LEU A 11 -4.82 -36.70 -33.20
N LEU A 12 -5.90 -37.21 -32.61
CA LEU A 12 -6.54 -36.66 -31.42
C LEU A 12 -5.55 -36.73 -30.26
N PHE A 13 -4.86 -35.63 -29.98
CA PHE A 13 -4.13 -35.45 -28.72
C PHE A 13 -5.17 -35.39 -27.59
N PRO A 14 -5.07 -36.24 -26.55
CA PRO A 14 -5.92 -36.09 -25.38
C PRO A 14 -5.55 -34.75 -24.73
N PHE A 15 -6.53 -33.85 -24.62
CA PHE A 15 -6.45 -32.69 -23.75
C PHE A 15 -6.29 -33.21 -22.32
N LEU A 16 -5.04 -33.26 -21.85
CA LEU A 16 -4.75 -33.34 -20.42
C LEU A 16 -5.29 -32.05 -19.81
N LEU A 17 -6.45 -32.16 -19.17
CA LEU A 17 -6.90 -31.19 -18.17
C LEU A 17 -5.80 -31.16 -17.10
N PHE A 18 -4.90 -30.19 -17.22
CA PHE A 18 -4.15 -29.74 -16.06
C PHE A 18 -5.18 -29.14 -15.11
N ALA A 19 -5.55 -29.91 -14.10
CA ALA A 19 -6.02 -29.31 -12.87
C ALA A 19 -4.83 -28.51 -12.34
N ASP A 20 -4.82 -27.19 -12.61
CA ASP A 20 -3.95 -26.28 -11.90
C ASP A 20 -4.22 -26.51 -10.42
N GLY A 21 -3.22 -27.06 -9.73
CA GLY A 21 -3.19 -27.04 -8.29
C GLY A 21 -3.12 -25.58 -7.88
N GLU A 22 -4.28 -24.96 -7.68
CA GLU A 22 -4.42 -23.62 -7.15
C GLU A 22 -3.46 -23.48 -5.97
N GLY A 23 -2.54 -22.52 -6.10
CA GLY A 23 -1.63 -22.14 -5.03
C GLY A 23 -2.44 -21.81 -3.79
N LYS A 24 -2.50 -22.76 -2.85
CA LYS A 24 -2.99 -22.55 -1.49
C LYS A 24 -2.05 -21.55 -0.83
N GLY A 25 -2.33 -20.26 -1.02
CA GLY A 25 -1.70 -19.20 -0.27
C GLY A 25 -1.88 -19.48 1.22
N ASP A 26 -0.81 -19.30 2.00
CA ASP A 26 -0.76 -19.52 3.45
C ASP A 26 -1.62 -18.53 4.27
N VAL A 27 -2.58 -17.85 3.65
CA VAL A 27 -3.40 -16.80 4.25
C VAL A 27 -4.89 -17.14 4.20
N GLN A 28 -5.65 -16.65 5.18
CA GLN A 28 -7.10 -16.72 5.20
C GLN A 28 -7.67 -15.33 4.91
N ILE A 29 -8.51 -15.19 3.90
CA ILE A 29 -9.13 -13.92 3.52
C ILE A 29 -10.57 -13.91 3.99
N TRP A 30 -10.95 -12.89 4.72
CA TRP A 30 -12.31 -12.68 5.23
C TRP A 30 -12.92 -11.44 4.59
N LYS A 31 -14.14 -11.55 4.10
CA LYS A 31 -14.98 -10.38 3.79
C LYS A 31 -15.64 -9.92 5.07
N SER A 32 -15.21 -8.77 5.58
CA SER A 32 -15.51 -8.37 6.95
C SER A 32 -17.00 -8.17 7.23
N LYS A 33 -17.74 -7.63 6.26
CA LYS A 33 -19.19 -7.38 6.37
C LYS A 33 -20.02 -8.66 6.46
N THR A 34 -19.66 -9.71 5.71
CA THR A 34 -20.40 -10.98 5.73
C THR A 34 -19.81 -11.98 6.72
N LYS A 35 -18.58 -11.74 7.19
CA LYS A 35 -17.80 -12.67 8.03
C LYS A 35 -17.65 -14.03 7.35
N GLU A 36 -17.45 -14.01 6.04
CA GLU A 36 -17.23 -15.22 5.24
C GLU A 36 -15.80 -15.26 4.74
N LYS A 37 -15.26 -16.47 4.67
CA LYS A 37 -13.98 -16.71 4.00
C LYS A 37 -14.19 -16.60 2.50
N VAL A 38 -13.34 -15.85 1.83
CA VAL A 38 -13.42 -15.57 0.39
C VAL A 38 -12.09 -15.87 -0.29
N SER A 39 -12.11 -15.94 -1.62
CA SER A 39 -10.91 -16.14 -2.43
C SER A 39 -10.31 -14.80 -2.91
N TRP A 40 -9.10 -14.85 -3.48
CA TRP A 40 -8.48 -13.68 -4.11
C TRP A 40 -9.35 -13.08 -5.22
N GLU A 41 -10.00 -13.94 -6.01
CA GLU A 41 -10.85 -13.56 -7.14
C GLU A 41 -12.03 -12.70 -6.67
N SER A 42 -12.55 -12.98 -5.47
CA SER A 42 -13.60 -12.16 -4.85
C SER A 42 -13.09 -10.76 -4.52
N VAL A 43 -11.90 -10.65 -3.93
CA VAL A 43 -11.27 -9.36 -3.61
C VAL A 43 -10.98 -8.55 -4.88
N LEU A 44 -10.41 -9.20 -5.90
CA LEU A 44 -10.07 -8.58 -7.18
C LEU A 44 -11.31 -8.03 -7.90
N LYS A 45 -12.40 -8.82 -7.92
CA LYS A 45 -13.68 -8.39 -8.49
C LYS A 45 -14.25 -7.17 -7.78
N GLU A 46 -14.14 -7.10 -6.47
CA GLU A 46 -14.61 -5.94 -5.71
C GLU A 46 -13.73 -4.72 -5.97
N ALA A 47 -12.40 -4.89 -6.05
CA ALA A 47 -11.44 -3.82 -6.35
C ALA A 47 -11.69 -3.11 -7.70
N GLU A 48 -12.38 -3.74 -8.66
CA GLU A 48 -12.81 -3.11 -9.91
C GLU A 48 -13.66 -1.84 -9.69
N SER A 49 -14.42 -1.78 -8.59
CA SER A 49 -15.33 -0.66 -8.29
C SER A 49 -14.68 0.50 -7.53
N PHE A 50 -13.40 0.39 -7.18
CA PHE A 50 -12.67 1.35 -6.35
C PHE A 50 -11.50 2.01 -7.07
N ASP A 51 -11.18 3.24 -6.70
CA ASP A 51 -10.05 3.99 -7.27
C ASP A 51 -8.74 3.61 -6.56
N VAL A 52 -8.84 3.34 -5.25
CA VAL A 52 -7.71 3.02 -4.36
C VAL A 52 -7.98 1.75 -3.60
N ILE A 53 -6.97 0.88 -3.55
CA ILE A 53 -6.88 -0.26 -2.65
C ILE A 53 -5.79 0.08 -1.63
N LEU A 54 -6.19 0.31 -0.38
CA LEU A 54 -5.26 0.46 0.74
C LEU A 54 -4.99 -0.92 1.33
N TRP A 55 -3.72 -1.29 1.42
CA TRP A 55 -3.25 -2.49 2.09
C TRP A 55 -2.56 -2.08 3.38
N GLY A 56 -3.30 -2.19 4.49
CA GLY A 56 -2.77 -2.08 5.83
C GLY A 56 -1.96 -3.32 6.20
N GLU A 57 -0.71 -3.16 6.60
CA GLU A 57 0.19 -4.24 6.99
C GLU A 57 0.77 -4.08 8.40
N GLU A 58 1.33 -5.19 8.90
CA GLU A 58 2.36 -5.18 9.95
C GLU A 58 3.72 -5.26 9.26
N HIS A 59 4.61 -4.31 9.54
CA HIS A 59 5.88 -4.14 8.82
C HIS A 59 6.91 -5.27 9.01
N ASP A 60 6.65 -6.20 9.94
CA ASP A 60 7.50 -7.33 10.27
C ASP A 60 6.83 -8.70 9.99
N ASP A 61 5.74 -8.72 9.20
CA ASP A 61 5.02 -9.93 8.82
C ASP A 61 5.42 -10.45 7.42
N SER A 62 6.50 -11.24 7.35
CA SER A 62 6.98 -11.79 6.06
C SER A 62 5.92 -12.61 5.29
N PRO A 63 5.07 -13.46 5.92
CA PRO A 63 3.87 -14.00 5.25
C PRO A 63 2.95 -12.94 4.63
N GLY A 64 2.69 -11.85 5.35
CA GLY A 64 1.94 -10.69 4.86
C GLY A 64 2.57 -10.07 3.62
N HIS A 65 3.89 -9.84 3.63
CA HIS A 65 4.61 -9.30 2.47
C HIS A 65 4.57 -10.21 1.24
N ARG A 66 4.60 -11.54 1.43
CA ARG A 66 4.39 -12.48 0.31
C ARG A 66 2.97 -12.40 -0.24
N ALA A 67 1.96 -12.23 0.62
CA ALA A 67 0.58 -12.06 0.20
C ALA A 67 0.36 -10.74 -0.57
N GLN A 68 1.06 -9.67 -0.20
CA GLN A 68 1.05 -8.41 -0.95
C GLN A 68 1.56 -8.58 -2.37
N LEU A 69 2.71 -9.25 -2.54
CA LEU A 69 3.29 -9.49 -3.85
C LEU A 69 2.36 -10.34 -4.72
N GLU A 70 1.79 -11.40 -4.14
CA GLU A 70 0.83 -12.26 -4.83
C GLU A 70 -0.41 -11.49 -5.26
N PHE A 71 -0.98 -10.68 -4.37
CA PHE A 71 -2.14 -9.85 -4.69
C PHE A 71 -1.80 -8.83 -5.79
N PHE A 72 -0.66 -8.15 -5.68
CA PHE A 72 -0.26 -7.15 -6.67
C PHE A 72 -0.05 -7.76 -8.05
N ARG A 73 0.54 -8.96 -8.13
CA ARG A 73 0.65 -9.75 -9.38
C ARG A 73 -0.70 -9.95 -10.04
N ARG A 74 -1.62 -10.59 -9.31
CA ARG A 74 -2.98 -10.86 -9.80
C ARG A 74 -3.73 -9.59 -10.16
N LEU A 75 -3.58 -8.54 -9.36
CA LEU A 75 -4.25 -7.26 -9.58
C LEU A 75 -3.77 -6.61 -10.89
N THR A 76 -2.47 -6.62 -11.17
CA THR A 76 -1.92 -6.03 -12.40
C THR A 76 -2.27 -6.83 -13.67
N GLU A 77 -2.63 -8.11 -13.55
CA GLU A 77 -3.09 -8.92 -14.69
C GLU A 77 -4.49 -8.52 -15.15
N VAL A 78 -5.36 -8.10 -14.22
CA VAL A 78 -6.76 -7.79 -14.51
C VAL A 78 -7.06 -6.29 -14.57
N LEU A 79 -6.24 -5.46 -13.91
CA LEU A 79 -6.48 -4.04 -13.76
C LEU A 79 -5.20 -3.21 -13.91
N PRO A 80 -5.17 -2.19 -14.79
CA PRO A 80 -4.10 -1.21 -14.83
C PRO A 80 -3.95 -0.52 -13.47
N THR A 81 -2.87 -0.86 -12.78
CA THR A 81 -2.63 -0.45 -11.39
C THR A 81 -1.26 0.21 -11.27
N SER A 82 -1.18 1.26 -10.46
CA SER A 82 0.07 1.87 -9.99
C SER A 82 0.34 1.38 -8.56
N LEU A 83 1.60 1.14 -8.24
CA LEU A 83 2.04 0.78 -6.89
C LEU A 83 2.38 2.05 -6.12
N SER A 84 1.93 2.18 -4.88
CA SER A 84 2.25 3.30 -4.00
C SER A 84 2.76 2.77 -2.67
N LEU A 85 3.93 3.23 -2.19
CA LEU A 85 4.56 2.67 -0.99
C LEU A 85 4.79 3.76 0.06
N GLU A 86 4.35 3.52 1.31
CA GLU A 86 4.76 4.30 2.49
C GLU A 86 6.28 4.24 2.71
N MET A 87 6.91 3.14 2.31
CA MET A 87 8.33 2.86 2.52
C MET A 87 9.25 3.74 1.67
N LEU A 88 8.71 4.40 0.63
CA LEU A 88 9.43 5.27 -0.27
C LEU A 88 9.05 6.74 -0.05
N GLU A 89 10.06 7.59 0.10
CA GLU A 89 9.91 9.01 0.39
C GLU A 89 9.78 9.85 -0.90
N LYS A 90 8.92 10.86 -0.93
CA LYS A 90 8.58 11.63 -2.14
C LYS A 90 9.78 12.22 -2.88
N ASP A 91 10.86 12.56 -2.16
CA ASP A 91 12.09 13.09 -2.72
C ASP A 91 12.96 12.04 -3.44
N GLN A 92 12.55 10.77 -3.39
CA GLN A 92 13.18 9.65 -4.10
C GLN A 92 12.52 9.36 -5.45
N GLN A 93 11.41 10.05 -5.77
CA GLN A 93 10.57 9.75 -6.95
C GLN A 93 11.37 9.73 -8.25
N THR A 94 12.28 10.68 -8.46
CA THR A 94 13.12 10.74 -9.68
C THR A 94 13.97 9.49 -9.84
N ILE A 95 14.61 9.01 -8.76
CA ILE A 95 15.50 7.85 -8.79
C ILE A 95 14.68 6.57 -9.05
N VAL A 96 13.52 6.45 -8.41
CA VAL A 96 12.61 5.33 -8.62
C VAL A 96 12.09 5.31 -10.04
N ASP A 97 11.66 6.46 -10.58
CA ASP A 97 11.21 6.58 -11.97
C ASP A 97 12.29 6.18 -12.98
N GLU A 98 13.53 6.60 -12.75
CA GLU A 98 14.68 6.21 -13.58
C GLU A 98 14.92 4.70 -13.54
N TYR A 99 14.79 4.06 -12.38
CA TYR A 99 14.90 2.61 -12.26
C TYR A 99 13.78 1.89 -13.01
N ILE A 100 12.52 2.33 -12.83
CA ILE A 100 11.36 1.75 -13.52
C ILE A 100 11.51 1.89 -15.04
N LYS A 101 12.03 3.02 -15.53
CA LYS A 101 12.31 3.27 -16.96
C LYS A 101 13.55 2.55 -17.48
N GLY A 102 14.32 1.88 -16.63
CA GLY A 102 15.54 1.16 -17.02
C GLY A 102 16.76 2.07 -17.28
N VAL A 103 16.72 3.34 -16.86
CA VAL A 103 17.83 4.29 -16.98
C VAL A 103 18.96 3.94 -16.02
N ILE A 104 18.61 3.50 -14.79
CA ILE A 104 19.58 3.06 -13.79
C ILE A 104 19.38 1.59 -13.41
N SER A 105 20.47 0.97 -12.95
CA SER A 105 20.47 -0.41 -12.46
C SER A 105 19.81 -0.52 -11.08
N GLU A 106 19.43 -1.75 -10.71
CA GLU A 106 18.98 -2.09 -9.36
C GLU A 106 20.00 -1.67 -8.30
N LYS A 107 21.29 -1.92 -8.55
CA LYS A 107 22.37 -1.49 -7.66
C LYS A 107 22.33 0.02 -7.44
N HIS A 108 22.17 0.80 -8.51
CA HIS A 108 22.12 2.25 -8.40
C HIS A 108 20.89 2.76 -7.67
N LEU A 109 19.72 2.15 -7.89
CA LEU A 109 18.53 2.45 -7.09
C LEU A 109 18.84 2.26 -5.60
N LEU A 110 19.24 1.05 -5.19
CA LEU A 110 19.43 0.70 -3.78
C LEU A 110 20.53 1.53 -3.10
N THR A 111 21.58 1.94 -3.82
CA THR A 111 22.62 2.82 -3.26
C THR A 111 22.26 4.30 -3.23
N SER A 112 21.27 4.74 -4.02
CA SER A 112 20.90 6.17 -4.16
C SER A 112 19.62 6.53 -3.41
N THR A 113 18.84 5.55 -2.96
CA THR A 113 17.65 5.76 -2.14
C THR A 113 17.92 5.34 -0.70
N PHE A 114 17.49 6.18 0.26
CA PHE A 114 17.26 5.70 1.62
C PHE A 114 16.18 4.61 1.60
N HIS A 115 16.38 3.52 2.33
CA HIS A 115 15.37 2.48 2.43
C HIS A 115 15.36 1.85 3.82
N TRP A 116 14.25 1.21 4.15
CA TRP A 116 14.10 0.50 5.42
C TRP A 116 15.03 -0.72 5.43
N LYS A 117 15.36 -1.22 6.63
CA LYS A 117 16.29 -2.35 6.78
C LYS A 117 15.82 -3.59 6.02
N ASN A 118 14.51 -3.82 5.98
CA ASN A 118 13.89 -4.95 5.30
C ASN A 118 13.48 -4.67 3.85
N PHE A 119 13.77 -3.48 3.31
CA PHE A 119 13.27 -3.07 1.99
C PHE A 119 13.63 -4.01 0.86
N THR A 120 14.88 -4.46 0.79
CA THR A 120 15.35 -5.36 -0.26
C THR A 120 14.61 -6.70 -0.26
N GLU A 121 14.26 -7.22 0.91
CA GLU A 121 13.64 -8.54 1.04
C GLU A 121 12.11 -8.45 0.90
N ASP A 122 11.49 -7.49 1.61
CA ASP A 122 10.04 -7.46 1.78
C ASP A 122 9.33 -6.59 0.71
N TYR A 123 9.91 -5.46 0.32
CA TYR A 123 9.22 -4.47 -0.53
C TYR A 123 9.78 -4.38 -1.95
N PHE A 124 11.07 -4.59 -2.15
CA PHE A 124 11.69 -4.49 -3.45
C PHE A 124 11.17 -5.53 -4.48
N PRO A 125 10.73 -6.75 -4.11
CA PRO A 125 10.02 -7.63 -5.03
C PRO A 125 8.79 -7.00 -5.70
N LEU A 126 8.05 -6.15 -4.98
CA LEU A 126 6.91 -5.40 -5.55
C LEU A 126 7.39 -4.36 -6.57
N VAL A 127 8.48 -3.66 -6.29
CA VAL A 127 9.07 -2.67 -7.20
C VAL A 127 9.59 -3.34 -8.48
N LYS A 128 10.18 -4.54 -8.38
CA LYS A 128 10.58 -5.35 -9.54
C LYS A 128 9.37 -5.76 -10.37
N HIS A 129 8.31 -6.27 -9.74
CA HIS A 129 7.07 -6.62 -10.43
C HIS A 129 6.43 -5.40 -11.11
N ALA A 130 6.44 -4.24 -10.45
CA ALA A 130 5.97 -2.99 -11.05
C ALA A 130 6.76 -2.62 -12.30
N LYS A 131 8.09 -2.78 -12.28
CA LYS A 131 8.95 -2.59 -13.45
C LYS A 131 8.61 -3.56 -14.59
N GLU A 132 8.46 -4.84 -14.29
CA GLU A 132 8.12 -5.90 -15.27
C GLU A 132 6.76 -5.65 -15.95
N THR A 133 5.81 -5.07 -15.21
CA THR A 133 4.45 -4.78 -15.68
C THR A 133 4.24 -3.35 -16.16
N TYR A 134 5.29 -2.53 -16.23
CA TYR A 134 5.23 -1.10 -16.55
C TYR A 134 4.24 -0.32 -15.67
N SER A 135 4.07 -0.76 -14.42
CA SER A 135 3.26 -0.08 -13.42
C SER A 135 4.08 1.07 -12.79
N PRO A 136 3.56 2.31 -12.77
CA PRO A 136 4.19 3.39 -12.03
C PRO A 136 4.39 3.02 -10.56
N VAL A 137 5.51 3.46 -9.97
CA VAL A 137 5.77 3.34 -8.53
C VAL A 137 5.76 4.74 -7.92
N VAL A 138 4.86 4.96 -6.98
CA VAL A 138 4.68 6.22 -6.27
C VAL A 138 5.43 6.15 -4.94
N CYS A 139 6.35 7.07 -4.74
CA CYS A 139 6.98 7.32 -3.45
C CYS A 139 6.02 8.16 -2.62
N ALA A 140 5.22 7.51 -1.76
CA ALA A 140 4.05 8.16 -1.19
C ALA A 140 4.39 9.11 -0.05
N ASN A 141 5.46 8.81 0.70
CA ASN A 141 5.62 9.30 2.05
C ASN A 141 6.37 10.63 2.11
N PRO A 142 5.89 11.66 2.83
CA PRO A 142 6.71 12.81 3.15
C PRO A 142 8.07 12.43 3.75
N PRO A 143 9.17 13.08 3.34
CA PRO A 143 10.50 12.68 3.79
C PRO A 143 10.63 12.78 5.31
N ARG A 144 11.14 11.71 5.95
CA ARG A 144 11.12 11.58 7.42
C ARG A 144 11.85 12.69 8.14
N ARG A 145 12.84 13.32 7.50
CA ARG A 145 13.61 14.43 8.09
C ARG A 145 12.71 15.63 8.44
N TYR A 146 11.69 15.91 7.62
CA TYR A 146 10.75 17.00 7.85
C TYR A 146 9.67 16.60 8.86
N VAL A 147 9.21 15.35 8.78
CA VAL A 147 8.27 14.77 9.74
C VAL A 147 8.86 14.77 11.15
N ASN A 148 10.13 14.37 11.28
CA ASN A 148 10.86 14.42 12.54
C ASN A 148 11.09 15.84 13.04
N ALA A 149 11.30 16.81 12.15
CA ALA A 149 11.37 18.22 12.54
C ALA A 149 10.03 18.72 13.09
N LEU A 150 8.92 18.31 12.46
CA LEU A 150 7.56 18.61 12.91
C LEU A 150 7.25 17.95 14.26
N ALA A 151 7.64 16.69 14.46
CA ALA A 151 7.47 15.99 15.74
C ALA A 151 8.23 16.65 16.90
N ARG A 152 9.38 17.30 16.61
CA ARG A 152 10.15 18.03 17.63
C ARG A 152 9.62 19.44 17.86
N LYS A 153 9.43 20.22 16.80
CA LYS A 153 9.17 21.66 16.88
C LYS A 153 7.69 22.03 16.75
N GLY A 154 6.81 21.11 16.34
CA GLY A 154 5.43 21.42 15.99
C GLY A 154 5.35 22.22 14.70
N ILE A 155 4.19 22.83 14.44
CA ILE A 155 3.88 23.49 13.16
C ILE A 155 4.90 24.57 12.74
N VAL A 156 5.58 25.21 13.70
CA VAL A 156 6.60 26.22 13.43
C VAL A 156 7.82 25.66 12.66
N ALA A 157 8.00 24.34 12.63
CA ALA A 157 9.03 23.68 11.80
C ALA A 157 8.94 24.10 10.32
N TYR A 158 7.74 24.36 9.82
CA TYR A 158 7.52 24.79 8.43
C TYR A 158 8.22 26.11 8.08
N MET A 159 8.48 26.99 9.05
CA MET A 159 9.21 28.24 8.81
C MET A 159 10.70 28.01 8.51
N ASP A 160 11.24 26.87 8.93
CA ASP A 160 12.65 26.51 8.72
C ASP A 160 12.87 25.70 7.43
N PHE A 161 11.79 25.28 6.75
CA PHE A 161 11.89 24.43 5.56
C PHE A 161 12.23 25.26 4.32
N SER A 162 13.10 24.70 3.46
CA SER A 162 13.41 25.33 2.18
C SER A 162 12.24 25.25 1.21
N GLN A 163 12.20 26.14 0.21
CA GLN A 163 11.19 26.09 -0.85
C GLN A 163 11.14 24.72 -1.55
N GLU A 164 12.30 24.09 -1.76
CA GLU A 164 12.37 22.75 -2.35
C GLU A 164 11.75 21.68 -1.43
N ALA A 165 11.93 21.80 -0.11
CA ALA A 165 11.32 20.87 0.85
C ALA A 165 9.79 20.89 0.74
N HIS A 166 9.17 22.07 0.60
CA HIS A 166 7.71 22.19 0.49
C HIS A 166 7.11 21.42 -0.69
N ARG A 167 7.88 21.14 -1.75
CA ARG A 167 7.41 20.34 -2.90
C ARG A 167 7.10 18.89 -2.52
N PHE A 168 7.69 18.40 -1.43
CA PHE A 168 7.52 17.04 -0.93
C PHE A 168 6.56 16.97 0.28
N LEU A 169 5.99 18.09 0.71
CA LEU A 169 5.19 18.17 1.93
C LEU A 169 3.78 18.65 1.61
N PRO A 170 2.77 18.15 2.34
CA PRO A 170 1.46 18.78 2.31
C PRO A 170 1.55 20.19 2.90
N GLU A 171 0.66 21.08 2.42
CA GLU A 171 0.57 22.44 2.93
C GLU A 171 0.21 22.45 4.42
N ALA A 172 0.89 23.29 5.21
CA ALA A 172 0.78 23.30 6.68
C ALA A 172 -0.68 23.38 7.18
N TYR A 173 -1.53 24.18 6.53
CA TYR A 173 -2.93 24.36 6.91
C TYR A 173 -3.82 23.14 6.61
N THR A 174 -3.35 22.19 5.80
CA THR A 174 -4.12 20.99 5.43
C THR A 174 -3.95 19.86 6.44
N LEU A 175 -2.91 19.89 7.28
CA LEU A 175 -2.61 18.81 8.24
C LEU A 175 -3.76 18.52 9.21
N GLY A 176 -4.47 19.57 9.63
CA GLY A 176 -5.61 19.48 10.54
C GLY A 176 -6.95 19.15 9.87
N LEU A 177 -6.98 18.95 8.55
CA LEU A 177 -8.22 18.69 7.82
C LEU A 177 -8.50 17.18 7.71
N HIS A 178 -9.78 16.86 7.60
CA HIS A 178 -10.26 15.50 7.32
C HIS A 178 -9.68 14.44 8.28
N ILE A 179 -9.83 14.67 9.58
CA ILE A 179 -9.43 13.72 10.62
C ILE A 179 -10.70 13.08 11.20
N SER A 180 -10.73 11.74 11.26
CA SER A 180 -11.83 11.05 11.93
C SER A 180 -11.67 11.13 13.46
N PRO A 181 -12.76 11.32 14.23
CA PRO A 181 -12.67 11.39 15.69
C PRO A 181 -12.10 10.12 16.35
N ASP A 182 -12.42 8.95 15.80
CA ASP A 182 -11.86 7.67 16.26
C ASP A 182 -10.35 7.61 16.05
N TYR A 183 -9.88 7.97 14.86
CA TYR A 183 -8.45 7.97 14.54
C TYR A 183 -7.65 8.93 15.43
N LEU A 184 -8.18 10.14 15.67
CA LEU A 184 -7.57 11.08 16.62
C LEU A 184 -7.50 10.51 18.04
N THR A 185 -8.54 9.79 18.46
CA THR A 185 -8.56 9.13 19.78
C THR A 185 -7.50 8.04 19.86
N ARG A 186 -7.37 7.20 18.82
CA ARG A 186 -6.32 6.17 18.74
C ARG A 186 -4.91 6.77 18.73
N LEU A 187 -4.69 7.86 18.01
CA LEU A 187 -3.42 8.60 18.01
C LEU A 187 -3.08 9.16 19.39
N ARG A 188 -4.05 9.77 20.08
CA ARG A 188 -3.83 10.24 21.46
C ARG A 188 -3.48 9.08 22.39
N SER A 189 -4.19 7.96 22.31
CA SER A 189 -3.89 6.77 23.12
C SER A 189 -2.48 6.22 22.83
N LEU A 190 -2.04 6.25 21.56
CA LEU A 190 -0.70 5.82 21.17
C LEU A 190 0.41 6.68 21.82
N PHE A 191 0.18 7.99 21.94
CA PHE A 191 1.19 8.93 22.44
C PHE A 191 0.99 9.37 23.91
N GLN A 192 -0.11 9.01 24.57
CA GLN A 192 -0.37 9.28 26.00
C GLN A 192 0.75 8.75 26.91
N GLY A 193 1.43 7.66 26.53
CA GLY A 193 2.56 7.12 27.26
C GLY A 193 3.83 8.00 27.23
N HIS A 194 3.86 9.05 26.41
CA HIS A 194 5.03 9.93 26.26
C HIS A 194 4.98 11.19 27.13
N GLU A 195 3.90 11.41 27.87
CA GLU A 195 3.75 12.57 28.78
C GLU A 195 4.65 12.50 30.02
N LYS A 196 5.19 11.33 30.38
CA LYS A 196 5.94 11.10 31.62
C LYS A 196 7.46 11.32 31.55
N GLY A 197 7.99 12.03 30.53
CA GLY A 197 9.43 12.28 30.40
C GLY A 197 9.82 13.44 29.45
N GLN A 198 11.12 13.63 29.21
CA GLN A 198 11.73 14.59 28.25
C GLN A 198 11.48 14.22 26.76
N GLY A 199 10.38 13.52 26.47
CA GLY A 199 10.02 13.08 25.12
C GLY A 199 9.45 14.21 24.26
N PRO A 200 9.28 14.00 22.94
CA PRO A 200 8.58 14.92 22.07
C PRO A 200 7.14 15.16 22.56
N ASN A 201 6.63 16.39 22.38
CA ASN A 201 5.26 16.74 22.73
C ASN A 201 4.26 15.82 21.98
N PRO A 202 3.33 15.14 22.67
CA PRO A 202 2.34 14.27 22.02
C PRO A 202 1.56 14.95 20.88
N GLU A 203 1.19 16.22 21.02
CA GLU A 203 0.47 16.96 19.96
C GLU A 203 1.35 17.19 18.73
N HIS A 204 2.67 17.36 18.91
CA HIS A 204 3.60 17.45 17.78
C HIS A 204 3.75 16.10 17.07
N MET A 205 3.71 14.99 17.80
CA MET A 205 3.73 13.64 17.23
C MET A 205 2.44 13.31 16.48
N ILE A 206 1.29 13.74 17.00
CA ILE A 206 0.01 13.67 16.27
C ILE A 206 0.11 14.46 14.97
N LEU A 207 0.65 15.68 15.03
CA LEU A 207 0.84 16.51 13.84
C LEU A 207 1.78 15.85 12.81
N SER A 208 2.82 15.13 13.26
CA SER A 208 3.71 14.40 12.36
C SER A 208 3.02 13.21 11.68
N GLN A 209 2.11 12.53 12.38
CA GLN A 209 1.25 11.50 11.77
C GLN A 209 0.31 12.10 10.72
N PHE A 210 -0.26 13.28 10.99
CA PHE A 210 -1.08 13.98 10.00
C PHE A 210 -0.31 14.39 8.75
N MET A 211 0.95 14.81 8.89
CA MET A 211 1.81 15.09 7.73
C MET A 211 1.98 13.85 6.87
N TRP A 212 2.32 12.71 7.47
CA TRP A 212 2.43 11.44 6.77
C TRP A 212 1.13 11.05 6.05
N ASP A 213 0.01 10.98 6.76
CA ASP A 213 -1.29 10.61 6.18
C ASP A 213 -1.71 11.53 5.04
N GLN A 214 -1.65 12.85 5.26
CA GLN A 214 -2.07 13.84 4.27
C GLN A 214 -1.14 13.78 3.05
N GLY A 215 0.17 13.65 3.29
CA GLY A 215 1.14 13.52 2.22
C GLY A 215 0.93 12.27 1.37
N MET A 216 0.68 11.11 1.98
CA MET A 216 0.38 9.86 1.28
C MET A 216 -0.93 9.96 0.50
N ALA A 217 -1.99 10.48 1.11
CA ALA A 217 -3.28 10.70 0.45
C ALA A 217 -3.15 11.61 -0.78
N GLU A 218 -2.39 12.71 -0.69
CA GLU A 218 -2.12 13.59 -1.82
C GLU A 218 -1.30 12.92 -2.94
N SER A 219 -0.32 12.08 -2.59
CA SER A 219 0.47 11.33 -3.56
C SER A 219 -0.39 10.34 -4.33
N ILE A 220 -1.24 9.60 -3.63
CA ILE A 220 -2.20 8.64 -4.22
C ILE A 220 -3.19 9.37 -5.12
N SER A 221 -3.81 10.44 -4.61
CA SER A 221 -4.79 11.25 -5.36
C SER A 221 -4.18 11.79 -6.66
N ARG A 222 -2.97 12.35 -6.59
CA ARG A 222 -2.24 12.85 -7.76
C ARG A 222 -1.96 11.77 -8.79
N GLU A 223 -1.59 10.56 -8.35
CA GLU A 223 -1.33 9.46 -9.26
C GLU A 223 -2.59 9.05 -10.04
N ILE A 224 -3.73 8.92 -9.36
CA ILE A 224 -5.01 8.58 -10.00
C ILE A 224 -5.34 9.59 -11.10
N TYR A 225 -5.25 10.89 -10.80
CA TYR A 225 -5.53 11.93 -11.80
C TYR A 225 -4.51 11.96 -12.94
N ARG A 226 -3.25 11.60 -12.67
CA ARG A 226 -2.17 11.64 -13.66
C ARG A 226 -2.23 10.46 -14.63
N SER A 227 -2.47 9.25 -14.13
CA SER A 227 -2.35 8.02 -14.92
C SER A 227 -3.70 7.42 -15.32
N GLY A 228 -4.80 7.79 -14.64
CA GLY A 228 -6.09 7.14 -14.80
C GLY A 228 -6.10 5.67 -14.34
N ARG A 229 -5.03 5.20 -13.69
CA ARG A 229 -4.89 3.85 -13.15
C ARG A 229 -5.45 3.80 -11.73
N LYS A 230 -5.81 2.60 -11.30
CA LYS A 230 -6.06 2.32 -9.88
C LYS A 230 -4.75 2.44 -9.11
N VAL A 231 -4.81 2.70 -7.81
CA VAL A 231 -3.63 2.71 -6.95
C VAL A 231 -3.74 1.62 -5.89
N LEU A 232 -2.77 0.70 -5.86
CA LEU A 232 -2.53 -0.15 -4.71
C LEU A 232 -1.53 0.56 -3.79
N HIS A 233 -1.96 0.97 -2.61
CA HIS A 233 -1.09 1.59 -1.62
C HIS A 233 -0.80 0.65 -0.46
N LEU A 234 0.48 0.43 -0.15
CA LEU A 234 0.92 -0.32 1.02
C LEU A 234 1.32 0.65 2.13
N ASN A 235 0.72 0.46 3.29
CA ASN A 235 0.94 1.28 4.48
C ASN A 235 0.83 0.43 5.75
N GLY A 236 1.41 0.89 6.86
CA GLY A 236 1.16 0.30 8.18
C GLY A 236 -0.34 0.37 8.50
N ARG A 237 -0.92 -0.72 9.00
CA ARG A 237 -2.38 -0.85 9.20
C ARG A 237 -3.00 0.26 10.04
N PHE A 238 -2.23 0.86 10.95
CA PHE A 238 -2.66 2.01 11.74
C PHE A 238 -3.15 3.19 10.88
N HIS A 239 -2.57 3.40 9.70
CA HIS A 239 -2.92 4.49 8.79
C HIS A 239 -4.22 4.28 8.00
N SER A 240 -4.74 3.06 7.89
CA SER A 240 -5.90 2.73 7.05
C SER A 240 -7.05 2.05 7.80
N ASP A 241 -6.75 1.27 8.83
CA ASP A 241 -7.75 0.56 9.63
C ASP A 241 -8.76 1.53 10.26
N PHE A 242 -9.97 1.02 10.47
CA PHE A 242 -11.11 1.76 11.04
C PHE A 242 -11.47 3.02 10.25
N GLU A 243 -11.29 2.95 8.93
CA GLU A 243 -11.42 4.08 8.01
C GLU A 243 -10.62 5.30 8.50
N GLY A 244 -9.44 5.07 9.08
CA GLY A 244 -8.60 6.08 9.70
C GLY A 244 -7.73 6.85 8.71
N GLY A 245 -6.80 7.64 9.25
CA GLY A 245 -5.67 8.28 8.57
C GLY A 245 -5.85 8.61 7.09
N ILE A 246 -5.28 7.75 6.25
CA ILE A 246 -5.25 7.86 4.78
C ILE A 246 -6.64 7.57 4.19
N ALA A 247 -7.32 6.52 4.67
CA ALA A 247 -8.62 6.08 4.15
C ALA A 247 -9.66 7.20 4.25
N PHE A 248 -9.76 7.84 5.43
CA PHE A 248 -10.69 8.95 5.63
C PHE A 248 -10.38 10.12 4.69
N ARG A 249 -9.10 10.50 4.58
CA ARG A 249 -8.67 11.63 3.74
C ARG A 249 -8.98 11.40 2.27
N LEU A 250 -8.66 10.22 1.74
CA LEU A 250 -8.96 9.86 0.36
C LEU A 250 -10.47 9.88 0.08
N LYS A 251 -11.30 9.35 0.99
CA LYS A 251 -12.76 9.42 0.87
C LYS A 251 -13.26 10.88 0.87
N LYS A 252 -12.67 11.75 1.71
CA LYS A 252 -13.00 13.19 1.73
C LYS A 252 -12.53 13.94 0.48
N MET A 253 -11.47 13.45 -0.17
CA MET A 253 -11.02 13.92 -1.50
C MET A 253 -11.90 13.40 -2.65
N GLY A 254 -12.90 12.55 -2.36
CA GLY A 254 -13.87 12.05 -3.35
C GLY A 254 -13.53 10.69 -3.96
N HIS A 255 -12.47 10.02 -3.49
CA HIS A 255 -12.06 8.71 -4.01
C HIS A 255 -12.89 7.58 -3.39
N LYS A 256 -13.17 6.55 -4.20
CA LYS A 256 -13.67 5.26 -3.70
C LYS A 256 -12.49 4.44 -3.19
N VAL A 257 -12.49 4.17 -1.89
CA VAL A 257 -11.39 3.48 -1.20
C VAL A 257 -11.86 2.12 -0.70
N LEU A 258 -11.14 1.07 -1.10
CA LEU A 258 -11.22 -0.27 -0.53
C LEU A 258 -10.08 -0.45 0.48
N VAL A 259 -10.38 -0.94 1.68
CA VAL A 259 -9.38 -1.20 2.73
C VAL A 259 -9.22 -2.71 2.93
N ILE A 260 -7.99 -3.17 2.82
CA ILE A 260 -7.53 -4.50 3.20
C ILE A 260 -6.64 -4.35 4.42
N SER A 261 -6.86 -5.12 5.48
CA SER A 261 -5.97 -5.17 6.65
C SER A 261 -5.39 -6.57 6.80
N ALA A 262 -4.06 -6.68 6.76
CA ALA A 262 -3.34 -7.94 6.84
C ALA A 262 -2.50 -8.02 8.12
N PHE A 263 -2.70 -9.06 8.91
CA PHE A 263 -1.97 -9.26 10.18
C PHE A 263 -1.99 -10.73 10.62
N PRO A 264 -1.08 -11.14 11.53
CA PRO A 264 -1.05 -12.50 12.05
C PRO A 264 -2.32 -12.91 12.82
N GLU A 265 -2.72 -14.17 12.68
CA GLU A 265 -3.85 -14.76 13.41
C GLU A 265 -3.75 -14.52 14.93
N GLY A 266 -4.91 -14.27 15.56
CA GLY A 266 -5.02 -13.99 17.00
C GLY A 266 -4.58 -12.58 17.43
N LYS A 267 -4.28 -11.67 16.50
CA LYS A 267 -4.04 -10.24 16.82
C LYS A 267 -5.33 -9.47 17.10
N GLU A 268 -6.41 -9.85 16.42
CA GLU A 268 -7.72 -9.19 16.52
C GLU A 268 -8.81 -10.25 16.64
N GLU A 269 -9.88 -9.91 17.34
CA GLU A 269 -11.08 -10.73 17.41
C GLU A 269 -11.87 -10.63 16.10
N GLU A 270 -12.40 -11.75 15.59
CA GLU A 270 -13.23 -11.78 14.37
C GLU A 270 -14.44 -10.83 14.46
N SER A 271 -14.94 -10.60 15.68
CA SER A 271 -16.03 -9.65 15.95
C SER A 271 -15.70 -8.19 15.58
N ASN A 272 -14.41 -7.85 15.47
CA ASN A 272 -13.94 -6.52 15.12
C ASN A 272 -13.65 -6.33 13.62
N PHE A 273 -13.62 -7.39 12.81
CA PHE A 273 -13.17 -7.29 11.41
C PHE A 273 -13.97 -6.27 10.60
N GLU A 274 -15.29 -6.23 10.78
CA GLU A 274 -16.17 -5.25 10.10
C GLU A 274 -15.80 -3.79 10.41
N LYS A 275 -15.26 -3.54 11.59
CA LYS A 275 -14.80 -2.20 11.98
C LYS A 275 -13.41 -1.90 11.45
N ILE A 276 -12.58 -2.91 11.19
CA ILE A 276 -11.18 -2.75 10.82
C ILE A 276 -11.05 -2.37 9.34
N ALA A 277 -11.66 -3.15 8.44
CA ALA A 277 -11.43 -3.04 7.00
C ALA A 277 -12.54 -3.74 6.21
N ASP A 278 -12.62 -3.52 4.89
CA ASP A 278 -13.55 -4.23 4.01
C ASP A 278 -13.19 -5.72 3.89
N PHE A 279 -11.88 -6.00 3.86
CA PHE A 279 -11.31 -7.34 3.92
C PHE A 279 -10.22 -7.46 4.99
N VAL A 280 -10.19 -8.61 5.66
CA VAL A 280 -9.12 -8.98 6.60
C VAL A 280 -8.36 -10.18 6.07
N ILE A 281 -7.03 -10.11 6.07
CA ILE A 281 -6.14 -11.19 5.66
C ILE A 281 -5.37 -11.67 6.89
N LEU A 282 -5.65 -12.89 7.32
CA LEU A 282 -4.96 -13.53 8.43
C LEU A 282 -3.76 -14.33 7.91
N THR A 283 -2.59 -14.00 8.44
CA THR A 283 -1.36 -14.74 8.15
C THR A 283 -1.06 -15.73 9.28
N LYS A 284 -0.51 -16.89 8.92
CA LYS A 284 -0.04 -17.85 9.93
C LYS A 284 1.20 -17.29 10.63
N ARG A 285 1.19 -17.24 11.97
CA ARG A 285 2.44 -17.05 12.73
C ARG A 285 3.34 -18.26 12.46
N ARG A 286 4.62 -18.01 12.20
CA ARG A 286 5.65 -19.03 12.31
C ARG A 286 5.99 -19.28 13.76
#